data_AF-A0AAV1DBI8-F1
#
_entry.id   AF-A0AAV1DBI8-F1
#
_cell.length_a   1.000
_cell.length_b   1.000
_cell.length_c   1.000
_cell.angle_alpha   90.00
_cell.angle_beta   90.00
_cell.angle_gamma   90.00
#
_symmetry.space_group_name_H-M   'P 1'
#
loop_
_entity.id
_entity.type
_entity.pdbx_description
1 polymer ?
#
loop_
_entity_poly.entity_id
_entity_poly.type
_entity_poly.pdbx_seq_one_letter_code
_entity_poly.pdbx_strand_id
1 'polypeptide(L)'
;MVVVRIDDEGIWKVLNHVADHYHDLVPLRRRHLIRSQREVPTNDVTLLSKLKDSCIGLTSDFGVLKDQAQSVPNLSYTITDARNKVAAHERVK
;
A
#
# COMPACT_ATOMS: atom_id res chain seq x y z
N MET A 1 10.93 12.22 -12.60
CA MET A 1 12.29 12.23 -12.01
C MET A 1 12.50 13.55 -11.27
N VAL A 2 13.15 13.55 -10.11
CA VAL A 2 13.43 14.79 -9.37
C VAL A 2 14.91 15.12 -9.54
N VAL A 3 15.21 16.34 -9.99
CA VAL A 3 16.57 16.85 -10.05
C VAL A 3 16.87 17.54 -8.73
N VAL A 4 17.92 17.09 -8.05
CA VAL A 4 18.35 17.62 -6.75
C VAL A 4 19.78 18.14 -6.83
N ARG A 5 20.08 19.16 -6.05
CA ARG A 5 21.43 19.71 -5.86
C ARG A 5 21.69 19.96 -4.39
N ILE A 6 22.93 19.75 -3.97
CA ILE A 6 23.41 20.16 -2.65
C ILE A 6 23.87 21.63 -2.76
N ASP A 7 23.38 22.49 -1.87
CA ASP A 7 23.85 23.87 -1.78
C ASP A 7 25.15 24.00 -0.99
N ASP A 8 25.65 25.23 -0.86
CA ASP A 8 26.93 25.51 -0.21
C ASP A 8 26.90 25.24 1.31
N GLU A 9 25.71 25.07 1.89
CA GLU A 9 25.48 24.70 3.29
C GLU A 9 25.29 23.18 3.48
N GLY A 10 25.37 22.39 2.39
CA GLY A 10 25.20 20.94 2.44
C GLY A 10 23.73 20.48 2.42
N ILE A 11 22.79 21.37 2.13
CA ILE A 11 21.35 21.08 2.14
C ILE A 11 20.92 20.62 0.73
N TRP A 12 20.20 19.50 0.67
CA TRP A 12 19.58 19.02 -0.57
C TRP A 12 18.39 19.89 -0.96
N LYS A 13 18.50 20.57 -2.10
CA LYS A 13 17.42 21.35 -2.71
C LYS A 13 16.88 20.64 -3.94
N VAL A 14 15.55 20.56 -4.01
CA VAL A 14 14.84 20.10 -5.22
C VAL A 14 14.82 21.25 -6.22
N LEU A 15 15.43 21.05 -7.38
CA LEU A 15 15.52 22.07 -8.43
C LEU A 15 14.40 21.95 -9.46
N ASN A 16 14.03 20.72 -9.83
CA ASN A 16 12.98 20.50 -10.81
C ASN A 16 12.31 19.14 -10.66
N HIS A 17 11.03 19.09 -11.03
CA HIS A 17 10.25 17.87 -11.21
C HIS A 17 10.08 17.61 -12.70
N VAL A 18 10.85 16.66 -13.23
CA VAL A 18 10.68 16.19 -14.61
C VAL A 18 9.50 15.22 -14.63
N ALA A 19 8.37 15.69 -15.14
CA ALA A 19 7.14 14.92 -15.30
C ALA A 19 7.06 14.20 -16.67
N ASP A 20 8.08 14.35 -17.52
CA ASP A 20 8.14 13.67 -18.81
C ASP A 20 8.37 12.17 -18.60
N HIS A 21 7.41 11.39 -19.07
CA HIS A 21 7.45 9.94 -19.08
C HIS A 21 7.29 9.46 -20.52
N TYR A 22 8.05 8.43 -20.92
CA TYR A 22 7.89 7.76 -22.22
C TYR A 22 6.68 6.81 -22.26
N HIS A 23 5.88 6.79 -21.19
CA HIS A 23 4.71 5.94 -21.04
C HIS A 23 3.66 6.68 -20.21
N ASP A 24 2.40 6.27 -20.34
CA ASP A 24 1.31 6.79 -19.51
C ASP A 24 1.53 6.45 -18.04
N LEU A 25 1.08 7.35 -17.16
CA LEU A 25 1.00 7.06 -15.73
C LEU A 25 0.04 5.89 -15.48
N VAL A 26 0.38 5.03 -14.52
CA VAL A 26 -0.45 3.87 -14.19
C VAL A 26 -1.83 4.36 -13.70
N PRO A 27 -2.93 3.89 -14.33
CA PRO A 27 -4.27 4.34 -13.97
C PRO A 27 -4.62 3.90 -12.54
N LEU A 28 -5.51 4.66 -11.87
CA LEU A 28 -5.92 4.44 -10.47
C LEU A 28 -6.26 2.96 -10.18
N ARG A 29 -7.08 2.35 -11.05
CA ARG A 29 -7.48 0.93 -10.96
C ARG A 29 -6.33 -0.09 -11.00
N ARG A 30 -5.12 0.32 -11.42
CA ARG A 30 -3.92 -0.53 -11.50
C ARG A 30 -2.85 -0.15 -10.48
N ARG A 31 -3.06 0.86 -9.63
CA ARG A 31 -2.08 1.29 -8.63
C ARG A 31 -1.75 0.21 -7.61
N HIS A 32 -2.70 -0.68 -7.31
CA HIS A 32 -2.47 -1.87 -6.47
C HIS A 32 -1.37 -2.79 -7.01
N LEU A 33 -0.99 -2.68 -8.29
CA LEU A 33 0.14 -3.41 -8.88
C LEU A 33 1.49 -2.76 -8.52
N ILE A 34 1.53 -1.47 -8.23
CA ILE A 34 2.74 -0.73 -7.87
C ILE A 34 2.94 -0.80 -6.36
N ARG A 35 4.00 -1.48 -5.91
CA ARG A 35 4.29 -1.67 -4.48
C ARG A 35 4.33 -0.37 -3.67
N SER A 36 4.95 0.69 -4.19
CA SER A 36 5.04 1.98 -3.50
C SER A 36 3.72 2.75 -3.41
N GLN A 37 2.68 2.31 -4.13
CA GLN A 37 1.35 2.92 -4.11
C GLN A 37 0.31 2.01 -3.45
N ARG A 38 0.74 0.89 -2.86
CA ARG A 38 -0.10 0.03 -2.05
C ARG A 38 -0.05 0.49 -0.61
N GLU A 39 -1.22 0.59 0.00
CA GLU A 39 -1.37 0.89 1.42
C GLU A 39 -2.49 0.04 1.98
N VAL A 40 -2.29 -0.54 3.17
CA VAL A 40 -3.34 -1.28 3.88
C VAL A 40 -3.98 -0.31 4.88
N PRO A 41 -5.25 0.07 4.72
CA PRO A 41 -5.94 0.96 5.64
C PRO A 41 -5.93 0.39 7.07
N THR A 42 -5.79 1.26 8.07
CA THR A 42 -5.76 0.86 9.49
C THR A 42 -7.02 0.12 9.92
N ASN A 43 -8.19 0.50 9.36
CA ASN A 43 -9.46 -0.18 9.62
C ASN A 43 -9.41 -1.64 9.17
N ASP A 44 -8.85 -1.89 7.99
CA ASP A 44 -8.74 -3.25 7.43
C ASP A 44 -7.74 -4.08 8.22
N VAL A 45 -6.60 -3.49 8.65
CA VAL A 45 -5.65 -4.16 9.56
C VAL A 45 -6.33 -4.56 10.87
N THR A 46 -7.13 -3.67 11.44
CA THR A 46 -7.85 -3.90 12.71
C THR A 46 -8.88 -5.02 12.56
N LEU A 47 -9.66 -5.00 11.47
CA LEU A 47 -10.64 -6.03 11.17
C LEU A 47 -9.96 -7.40 10.97
N LEU A 48 -8.92 -7.46 10.14
CA LEU A 48 -8.16 -8.69 9.89
C LEU A 48 -7.50 -9.23 11.16
N SER A 49 -6.99 -8.37 12.04
CA SER A 49 -6.45 -8.79 13.34
C SER A 49 -7.53 -9.40 14.23
N LYS A 50 -8.74 -8.82 14.30
CA LYS A 50 -9.85 -9.36 15.10
C LYS A 50 -10.36 -10.70 14.57
N LEU A 51 -10.43 -10.86 13.24
CA LEU A 51 -10.84 -12.11 12.61
C LEU A 51 -9.81 -13.22 12.87
N LYS A 52 -8.51 -12.90 12.79
CA LYS A 52 -7.44 -13.80 13.20
C LYS A 52 -7.52 -14.18 14.68
N ASP A 53 -7.78 -13.23 15.58
CA ASP A 53 -7.99 -13.48 17.02
C ASP A 53 -9.22 -14.40 17.24
N SER A 54 -10.18 -14.42 16.31
CA SER A 54 -11.36 -15.30 16.31
C SER A 54 -11.11 -16.64 15.63
N CYS A 55 -9.85 -17.01 15.40
CA CYS A 55 -9.41 -18.22 14.70
C CYS A 55 -9.89 -18.33 13.24
N ILE A 56 -10.29 -17.22 12.62
CA ILE A 56 -10.63 -17.17 11.20
C ILE A 56 -9.35 -16.91 10.41
N GLY A 57 -9.12 -17.68 9.35
CA GLY A 57 -7.89 -17.60 8.57
C GLY A 57 -7.79 -16.29 7.78
N LEU A 58 -6.62 -15.66 7.81
CA LEU A 58 -6.34 -14.41 7.08
C LEU A 58 -6.62 -14.50 5.56
N THR A 59 -6.51 -15.71 4.99
CA THR A 59 -6.83 -15.97 3.58
C THR A 59 -8.34 -15.93 3.30
N SER A 60 -9.17 -16.49 4.20
CA SER A 60 -10.62 -16.38 4.09
C SER A 60 -11.09 -14.95 4.32
N ASP A 61 -10.50 -14.23 5.27
CA ASP A 61 -10.88 -12.85 5.59
C ASP A 61 -10.56 -11.88 4.47
N PHE A 62 -9.38 -12.02 3.87
CA PHE A 62 -9.02 -11.26 2.68
C PHE A 62 -9.95 -11.58 1.50
N GLY A 63 -10.43 -12.82 1.40
CA GLY A 63 -11.44 -13.23 0.42
C GLY A 63 -12.75 -12.46 0.60
N VAL A 64 -13.27 -12.38 1.83
CA VAL A 64 -14.48 -11.62 2.16
C VAL A 64 -14.32 -10.14 1.80
N LEU A 65 -13.19 -9.53 2.17
CA LEU A 65 -12.93 -8.13 1.81
C LEU A 65 -12.84 -7.93 0.30
N LYS A 66 -12.23 -8.87 -0.43
CA LYS A 66 -12.18 -8.85 -1.90
C LYS A 66 -13.55 -8.93 -2.54
N ASP A 67 -14.42 -9.78 -2.00
CA ASP A 67 -15.77 -9.95 -2.51
C ASP A 67 -16.64 -8.72 -2.18
N GLN A 68 -16.51 -8.14 -0.99
CA GLN A 68 -17.17 -6.88 -0.61
C GLN A 68 -16.69 -5.69 -1.43
N ALA A 69 -15.39 -5.59 -1.66
CA ALA A 69 -14.81 -4.57 -2.52
C ALA A 69 -15.08 -4.82 -4.01
N GLN A 70 -15.73 -5.93 -4.38
CA GLN A 70 -16.00 -6.39 -5.75
C GLN A 70 -14.74 -6.63 -6.62
N SER A 71 -13.54 -6.32 -6.12
CA SER A 71 -12.27 -6.61 -6.80
C SER A 71 -11.03 -6.20 -5.97
N VAL A 72 -9.89 -6.83 -6.25
CA VAL A 72 -8.57 -6.42 -5.74
C VAL A 72 -8.17 -4.97 -6.12
N PRO A 73 -8.46 -4.49 -7.34
CA PRO A 73 -8.36 -3.07 -7.69
C PRO A 73 -8.96 -2.10 -6.68
N ASN A 74 -10.04 -2.49 -6.01
CA ASN A 74 -10.76 -1.66 -5.06
C ASN A 74 -10.22 -1.79 -3.63
N LEU A 75 -9.46 -2.85 -3.34
CA LEU A 75 -8.73 -2.98 -2.08
C LEU A 75 -7.43 -2.18 -2.05
N SER A 76 -6.87 -1.78 -3.18
CA SER A 76 -5.59 -1.04 -3.26
C SER A 76 -4.34 -1.77 -2.72
N TYR A 77 -4.46 -2.96 -2.10
CA TYR A 77 -3.37 -3.78 -1.57
C TYR A 77 -3.55 -5.28 -1.86
N THR A 78 -2.48 -6.06 -1.69
CA THR A 78 -2.49 -7.53 -1.87
C THR A 78 -2.60 -8.27 -0.53
N ILE A 79 -2.94 -9.56 -0.59
CA ILE A 79 -2.94 -10.43 0.60
C ILE A 79 -1.59 -10.45 1.32
N THR A 80 -0.48 -10.33 0.59
CA THR A 80 0.86 -10.27 1.18
C THR A 80 1.07 -9.01 1.99
N ASP A 81 0.57 -7.87 1.50
CA ASP A 81 0.64 -6.60 2.23
C ASP A 81 -0.21 -6.67 3.50
N ALA A 82 -1.41 -7.25 3.40
CA ALA A 82 -2.31 -7.47 4.53
C ALA A 82 -1.64 -8.35 5.61
N ARG A 83 -1.06 -9.50 5.23
CA ARG A 83 -0.32 -10.38 6.14
C ARG A 83 0.85 -9.65 6.82
N ASN A 84 1.66 -8.93 6.05
CA ASN A 84 2.81 -8.20 6.59
C ASN A 84 2.37 -7.11 7.57
N LYS A 85 1.29 -6.39 7.26
CA LYS A 85 0.77 -5.33 8.14
C LYS A 85 0.12 -5.86 9.40
N VAL A 86 -0.64 -6.96 9.33
CA VAL A 86 -1.19 -7.62 10.52
C VAL A 86 -0.06 -8.15 11.41
N ALA A 87 0.94 -8.82 10.82
CA ALA A 87 2.10 -9.30 11.59
C ALA A 87 2.91 -8.15 12.23
N ALA A 88 3.01 -7.00 11.56
CA ALA A 88 3.64 -5.82 12.12
C ALA A 88 2.79 -5.18 13.24
N HIS A 89 1.47 -5.09 13.05
CA HIS A 89 0.53 -4.57 14.03
C HIS A 89 0.57 -5.38 15.34
N GLU A 90 0.71 -6.70 15.25
CA GLU A 90 0.81 -7.60 16.41
C GLU A 90 2.12 -7.47 17.19
N ARG A 91 3.20 -6.94 16.59
CA ARG A 91 4.46 -6.70 17.30
C ARG A 91 4.43 -5.43 18.16
N VAL A 92 3.47 -4.55 17.88
CA VAL A 92 3.32 -3.25 18.56
C VAL A 92 2.16 -3.28 19.56
N LYS A 93 1.23 -4.24 19.40
CA LYS A 93 0.11 -4.53 20.30
C LYS A 93 0.62 -5.17 21.60
#